data_AF-A0A1L9NUM5-F1
#
_entry.id   AF-A0A1L9NUM5-F1
#
_cell.length_a   1.000
_cell.length_b   1.000
_cell.length_c   1.000
_cell.angle_alpha   90.00
_cell.angle_beta   90.00
_cell.angle_gamma   90.00
#
_symmetry.space_group_name_H-M   'P 1'
#
loop_
_entity.id
_entity.type
_entity.pdbx_description
1 polymer ?
#
loop_
_entity_poly.entity_id
_entity_poly.type
_entity_poly.pdbx_seq_one_letter_code
_entity_poly.pdbx_strand_id
1 'polypeptide(L)'
;MVWHFAAGEGMVPVSHTHLALTLGGVVFGAIGYYFIVRGMRIGEVSVVAPFRYSRILFAILIGTMVFGERVDMLALLGIGLIVFAGLYSLKREAQKTVQQKL
;
A
#
# COMPACT_ATOMS: atom_id res chain seq x y z
N MET A 1 -1.49 -11.24 21.60
CA MET A 1 -1.40 -10.12 22.56
C MET A 1 -0.74 -10.50 23.91
N VAL A 2 -0.59 -11.80 24.24
CA VAL A 2 -0.08 -12.25 25.55
C VAL A 2 1.47 -12.43 25.58
N TRP A 3 2.15 -12.43 24.44
CA TRP A 3 3.58 -12.76 24.35
C TRP A 3 4.56 -11.69 24.86
N HIS A 4 4.15 -10.41 24.98
CA HIS A 4 5.05 -9.33 25.42
C HIS A 4 5.35 -9.36 26.93
N PHE A 5 4.45 -9.89 27.75
CA PHE A 5 4.63 -9.91 29.21
C PHE A 5 5.51 -11.06 29.71
N ALA A 6 5.68 -12.13 28.92
CA ALA A 6 6.45 -13.30 29.32
C ALA A 6 7.98 -13.12 29.13
N ALA A 7 8.41 -12.15 28.32
CA ALA A 7 9.81 -11.97 27.92
C ALA A 7 10.64 -11.08 28.86
N GLY A 8 10.05 -10.51 29.92
CA GLY A 8 10.76 -9.60 30.83
C GLY A 8 11.19 -8.28 30.17
N GLU A 9 10.71 -7.99 28.97
CA GLU A 9 10.88 -6.68 28.32
C GLU A 9 10.01 -5.66 29.07
N GLY A 10 10.62 -4.92 30.00
CA GLY A 10 9.97 -3.83 30.71
C GLY A 10 9.39 -2.80 29.74
N MET A 11 8.38 -2.04 30.19
CA MET A 11 7.83 -0.94 29.40
C MET A 11 8.94 -0.02 28.92
N VAL A 12 9.18 -0.01 27.61
CA VAL A 12 10.16 0.90 27.01
C VAL A 12 9.56 2.30 27.10
N PRO A 13 10.24 3.27 27.73
CA PRO A 13 9.72 4.63 27.84
C PRO A 13 9.57 5.22 26.43
N VAL A 14 8.38 5.72 26.14
CA VAL A 14 8.07 6.33 24.83
C VAL A 14 8.85 7.63 24.71
N SER A 15 10.01 7.57 24.05
CA SER A 15 10.78 8.75 23.69
C SER A 15 10.01 9.65 22.70
N HIS A 16 10.28 10.95 22.73
CA HIS A 16 9.68 11.94 21.83
C HIS A 16 9.83 11.55 20.35
N THR A 17 10.94 10.90 19.99
CA THR A 17 11.18 10.39 18.64
C THR A 17 10.18 9.30 18.24
N HIS A 18 9.90 8.34 19.12
CA HIS A 18 8.92 7.29 18.84
C HIS A 18 7.51 7.85 18.68
N LEU A 19 7.17 8.84 19.50
CA LEU A 19 5.89 9.52 19.44
C LEU A 19 5.73 10.31 18.13
N ALA A 20 6.76 11.05 17.72
CA ALA A 20 6.78 11.79 16.47
C ALA A 20 6.66 10.87 15.24
N LEU A 21 7.43 9.77 15.20
CA LEU A 21 7.37 8.78 14.10
C LEU A 21 5.99 8.12 14.00
N THR A 22 5.40 7.76 15.15
CA THR A 22 4.08 7.12 15.19
C THR A 22 2.99 8.09 14.74
N LEU A 23 3.00 9.33 15.22
CA LEU A 23 2.06 10.37 14.77
C LEU A 23 2.22 10.67 13.28
N GLY A 24 3.46 10.77 12.79
CA GLY A 24 3.74 10.92 11.37
C GLY A 24 3.11 9.79 10.55
N GLY A 25 3.36 8.53 10.94
CA GLY A 25 2.77 7.36 10.27
C GLY A 25 1.24 7.37 10.25
N VAL A 26 0.61 7.75 11.37
CA VAL A 26 -0.86 7.87 11.47
C VAL A 26 -1.39 8.96 10.54
N VAL A 27 -0.78 10.15 10.54
CA VAL A 27 -1.22 11.27 9.71
C VAL A 27 -1.09 10.94 8.23
N PHE A 28 0.07 10.43 7.79
CA PHE A 28 0.28 10.03 6.41
C PHE A 28 -0.66 8.90 5.98
N GLY A 29 -0.85 7.89 6.84
CA GLY A 29 -1.77 6.79 6.60
C GLY A 29 -3.22 7.25 6.45
N ALA A 30 -3.68 8.15 7.33
CA ALA A 30 -5.02 8.72 7.30
C ALA A 30 -5.27 9.54 6.04
N ILE A 31 -4.32 10.41 5.66
CA ILE A 31 -4.40 11.24 4.45
C ILE A 31 -4.42 10.35 3.20
N GLY A 32 -3.53 9.36 3.11
CA GLY A 32 -3.49 8.42 2.00
C GLY A 32 -4.79 7.63 1.86
N TYR A 33 -5.33 7.14 2.98
CA TYR A 33 -6.60 6.42 2.99
C TYR A 33 -7.78 7.31 2.58
N TYR A 34 -7.81 8.56 3.06
CA TYR A 34 -8.81 9.54 2.69
C TYR A 34 -8.85 9.75 1.16
N PHE A 35 -7.68 9.90 0.52
CA PHE A 35 -7.62 10.05 -0.94
C PHE A 35 -8.10 8.81 -1.69
N ILE A 36 -7.76 7.61 -1.22
CA ILE A 36 -8.29 6.36 -1.81
C ILE A 36 -9.82 6.34 -1.73
N VAL A 37 -10.39 6.60 -0.54
CA VAL A 37 -11.84 6.58 -0.35
C VAL A 37 -12.54 7.65 -1.19
N ARG A 38 -11.98 8.86 -1.25
CA ARG A 38 -12.52 9.93 -2.10
C ARG A 38 -12.43 9.57 -3.58
N GLY A 39 -11.32 9.02 -4.05
CA GLY A 39 -11.15 8.56 -5.42
C GLY A 39 -12.20 7.52 -5.82
N MET A 40 -12.45 6.53 -4.95
CA MET A 40 -13.48 5.50 -5.16
C MET A 40 -14.91 6.05 -5.21
N ARG A 41 -15.17 7.24 -4.65
CA ARG A 41 -16.49 7.87 -4.67
C ARG A 41 -16.75 8.73 -5.91
N ILE A 42 -15.69 9.21 -6.56
CA ILE A 42 -15.79 10.18 -7.66
C ILE A 42 -15.50 9.50 -9.02
N GLY A 43 -14.65 8.46 -9.04
CA GLY A 43 -14.31 7.70 -10.24
C GLY A 43 -15.07 6.37 -10.37
N GLU A 44 -15.09 5.82 -11.58
CA GLU A 44 -15.58 4.47 -11.81
C GLU A 44 -14.75 3.46 -10.99
N VAL A 45 -15.44 2.59 -10.25
CA VAL A 45 -14.81 1.63 -9.33
C VAL A 45 -13.80 0.73 -10.05
N SER A 46 -14.04 0.40 -11.32
CA SER A 46 -13.12 -0.42 -12.13
C SER A 46 -11.78 0.26 -12.39
N VAL A 47 -11.77 1.59 -12.55
CA VAL A 47 -10.56 2.39 -12.78
C VAL A 47 -9.77 2.54 -11.47
N VAL A 48 -10.46 2.71 -10.34
CA VAL A 48 -9.82 3.06 -9.06
C VAL A 48 -9.41 1.83 -8.25
N ALA A 49 -10.10 0.69 -8.40
CA ALA A 49 -9.77 -0.54 -7.69
C ALA A 49 -8.31 -1.02 -7.87
N PRO A 50 -7.68 -0.96 -9.06
CA PRO A 50 -6.27 -1.33 -9.25
C PRO A 50 -5.29 -0.47 -8.43
N PHE A 51 -5.56 0.83 -8.28
CA PHE A 51 -4.71 1.74 -7.51
C PHE A 51 -4.66 1.38 -6.01
N ARG A 52 -5.72 0.77 -5.48
CA ARG A 52 -5.72 0.28 -4.10
C ARG A 52 -4.67 -0.81 -3.89
N TYR A 53 -4.37 -1.61 -4.92
CA TYR A 53 -3.38 -2.68 -4.86
C TYR A 53 -1.96 -2.20 -5.20
N SER A 54 -1.80 -1.12 -5.98
CA SER A 54 -0.48 -0.55 -6.28
C SER A 54 0.27 -0.11 -5.02
N ARG A 55 -0.45 0.24 -3.94
CA ARG A 55 0.16 0.55 -2.62
C ARG A 55 1.06 -0.58 -2.10
N ILE A 56 0.80 -1.84 -2.46
CA ILE A 56 1.61 -3.00 -2.09
C ILE A 56 2.99 -2.91 -2.75
N LEU A 57 3.04 -2.49 -4.01
CA LEU A 57 4.30 -2.28 -4.73
C LEU A 57 5.14 -1.20 -4.04
N PHE A 58 4.53 -0.07 -3.69
CA PHE A 58 5.20 0.99 -2.94
C PHE A 58 5.63 0.54 -1.54
N ALA A 59 4.82 -0.25 -0.84
CA ALA A 59 5.18 -0.77 0.47
C ALA A 59 6.44 -1.64 0.40
N ILE A 60 6.55 -2.52 -0.60
CA ILE A 60 7.73 -3.35 -0.79
C ILE A 60 8.94 -2.50 -1.21
N LEU A 61 8.75 -1.53 -2.11
CA LEU A 61 9.82 -0.62 -2.53
C LEU A 61 10.39 0.17 -1.34
N ILE A 62 9.52 0.73 -0.50
CA ILE A 62 9.93 1.47 0.70
C ILE A 62 10.50 0.52 1.75
N GLY A 63 9.90 -0.66 1.95
CA GLY A 63 10.39 -1.73 2.82
C GLY A 63 11.85 -2.07 2.54
N THR A 64 12.15 -2.30 1.27
CA THR A 64 13.49 -2.66 0.81
C THR A 64 14.48 -1.50 0.89
N MET A 65 14.09 -0.29 0.49
CA MET A 65 14.98 0.88 0.48
C MET A 65 15.24 1.47 1.86
N VAL A 66 14.22 1.54 2.72
CA VAL A 66 14.29 2.22 4.03
C VAL A 66 14.65 1.23 5.14
N PHE A 67 14.09 0.02 5.11
CA PHE A 67 14.29 -0.98 6.18
C PHE A 67 15.30 -2.07 5.78
N GLY A 68 15.80 -2.07 4.54
CA GLY A 68 16.76 -3.06 4.07
C GLY A 68 16.19 -4.47 3.98
N GLU A 69 14.86 -4.60 3.90
CA GLU A 69 14.20 -5.91 3.78
C GLU A 69 14.65 -6.62 2.49
N ARG A 70 15.00 -7.91 2.61
CA ARG A 70 15.36 -8.71 1.45
C ARG A 70 14.09 -9.25 0.79
N VAL A 71 13.84 -8.84 -0.46
CA VAL A 71 12.80 -9.43 -1.29
C VAL A 71 13.25 -10.82 -1.72
N ASP A 72 12.44 -11.83 -1.43
CA ASP A 72 12.67 -13.19 -1.91
C ASP A 72 12.07 -13.40 -3.32
N MET A 73 12.39 -14.54 -3.92
CA MET A 73 11.93 -14.88 -5.27
C MET A 73 10.38 -14.94 -5.36
N LEU A 74 9.72 -15.35 -4.26
CA LEU A 74 8.27 -15.40 -4.17
C LEU A 74 7.65 -14.00 -4.17
N ALA A 75 8.21 -13.05 -3.43
CA ALA A 75 7.75 -11.66 -3.45
C ALA A 75 7.97 -11.02 -4.82
N LEU A 76 9.09 -11.30 -5.50
CA LEU A 76 9.31 -10.83 -6.88
C LEU A 76 8.24 -11.35 -7.87
N LEU A 77 7.84 -12.63 -7.75
CA LEU A 77 6.75 -13.18 -8.55
C LEU A 77 5.42 -12.50 -8.26
N GLY A 78 5.11 -12.28 -6.98
CA GLY A 78 3.90 -11.55 -6.57
C GLY A 78 3.87 -10.11 -7.10
N ILE A 79 4.99 -9.40 -7.01
CA ILE A 79 5.18 -8.05 -7.56
C ILE A 79 4.92 -8.05 -9.07
N GLY A 80 5.54 -8.99 -9.80
CA GLY A 80 5.35 -9.14 -11.24
C GLY A 80 3.87 -9.35 -11.62
N LEU A 81 3.17 -10.21 -10.88
CA LEU A 81 1.74 -10.47 -11.09
C LEU A 81 0.89 -9.21 -10.86
N ILE A 82 1.15 -8.46 -9.78
CA ILE A 82 0.43 -7.22 -9.48
C ILE A 82 0.67 -6.17 -10.56
N VAL A 83 1.92 -5.98 -10.99
CA VAL A 83 2.26 -5.04 -12.08
C VAL A 83 1.57 -5.45 -13.38
N PHE A 84 1.62 -6.73 -13.75
CA PHE A 84 0.99 -7.24 -14.95
C PHE A 84 -0.53 -7.04 -14.93
N ALA A 85 -1.19 -7.35 -13.81
CA ALA A 85 -2.63 -7.13 -13.63
C ALA A 85 -2.99 -5.63 -13.73
N GLY A 86 -2.17 -4.75 -13.15
CA GLY A 86 -2.35 -3.30 -13.25
C GLY A 86 -2.27 -2.80 -14.69
N LEU A 87 -1.23 -3.21 -15.44
CA LEU A 87 -1.06 -2.87 -16.85
C LEU A 87 -2.20 -3.42 -17.73
N TYR A 88 -2.64 -4.65 -17.47
CA TYR A 88 -3.78 -5.26 -18.17
C TYR A 88 -5.08 -4.49 -17.89
N SER A 89 -5.32 -4.06 -16.64
CA SER A 89 -6.50 -3.28 -16.29
C SER A 89 -6.52 -1.95 -17.03
N LEU A 90 -5.40 -1.22 -17.04
CA LEU A 90 -5.28 0.05 -17.79
C LEU A 90 -5.53 -0.12 -19.29
N LYS A 91 -4.97 -1.17 -19.89
CA LYS A 91 -5.17 -1.48 -21.32
C LYS A 91 -6.63 -1.84 -21.62
N ARG A 92 -7.27 -2.62 -20.74
CA ARG A 92 -8.68 -3.03 -20.89
C ARG A 92 -9.62 -1.83 -20.76
N GLU A 93 -9.34 -0.92 -19.83
CA GLU A 93 -10.12 0.31 -19.64
C GLU A 93 -10.04 1.20 -20.89
N ALA A 94 -8.84 1.38 -21.45
CA ALA A 94 -8.63 2.14 -22.69
C ALA A 94 -9.45 1.56 -23.86
N GLN A 95 -9.62 0.24 -23.92
CA GLN A 95 -10.44 -0.40 -24.94
C GLN A 95 -11.95 -0.22 -24.71
N LYS A 96 -12.41 -0.17 -23.46
CA LYS A 96 -13.84 0.07 -23.15
C LYS A 96 -14.26 1.51 -23.45
N THR A 97 -13.41 2.50 -23.19
CA THR A 97 -13.67 3.91 -23.54
C THR A 97 -13.80 4.13 -25.06
N VAL A 98 -13.12 3.33 -25.88
CA VAL A 98 -13.21 3.40 -27.35
C VAL A 98 -14.54 2.81 -27.87
N GLN A 99 -15.08 1.79 -27.20
CA GLN A 99 -16.33 1.11 -27.61
C GLN A 99 -17.60 1.87 -27.21
N GLN A 100 -17.57 2.68 -26.15
CA GLN A 100 -18.70 3.55 -25.75
C GLN A 100 -18.96 4.74 -26.70
N LYS A 101 -18.05 5.02 -27.65
CA LYS A 101 -18.18 6.13 -28.62
C LYS A 101 -18.64 5.70 -30.01
N LEU A 102 -18.93 4.41 -30.23
CA LEU A 102 -19.51 3.88 -31.48
C LEU A 102 -20.98 3.56 -31.26
#